data_AF-A0A8T2UFF4-F1
#
_entry.id   AF-A0A8T2UFF4-F1
#
_cell.length_a   1.000
_cell.length_b   1.000
_cell.length_c   1.000
_cell.angle_alpha   90.00
_cell.angle_beta   90.00
_cell.angle_gamma   90.00
#
_symmetry.space_group_name_H-M   'P 1'
#
loop_
_entity.id
_entity.type
_entity.pdbx_description
1 polymer ?
#
loop_
_entity_poly.entity_id
_entity_poly.type
_entity_poly.pdbx_seq_one_letter_code
_entity_poly.pdbx_strand_id
1 'polypeptide(L)'
;MCNLASALVDEHAAVNEAALCYPAMFIFGDSLSDTGNGALTGNLLFKKMTNRPYGETVPGQPSGRFSDGLLLVDFLARQIGLPLPKPYLDRSSDYRAGVNYAVSGSTAQDVEYLRSMLITPLTRPYIPTELEIFFMWVSLPLGVHRHYWQCSHQVPKTTAAAFRI
;
A
#
# COMPACT_ATOMS: atom_id res chain seq x y z
N MET A 1 -17.66 -23.86 37.61
CA MET A 1 -16.62 -24.92 37.47
C MET A 1 -16.07 -24.83 36.06
N CYS A 2 -14.84 -24.39 35.88
CA CYS A 2 -14.07 -24.64 34.65
C CYS A 2 -12.65 -24.97 35.10
N ASN A 3 -12.20 -26.18 34.75
CA ASN A 3 -10.97 -26.79 35.21
C ASN A 3 -9.73 -26.27 34.46
N LEU A 4 -8.64 -26.24 35.22
CA LEU A 4 -7.21 -26.29 34.86
C LEU A 4 -6.91 -27.44 33.85
N ALA A 5 -5.82 -27.51 33.06
CA ALA A 5 -4.45 -27.00 33.21
C ALA A 5 -3.63 -27.14 31.89
N SER A 6 -2.51 -26.40 31.83
CA SER A 6 -1.19 -26.77 31.24
C SER A 6 -1.04 -26.68 29.70
N ALA A 7 0.02 -26.12 29.11
CA ALA A 7 1.44 -26.22 29.50
C ALA A 7 2.35 -25.12 28.87
N LEU A 8 3.21 -24.56 29.74
CA LEU A 8 4.66 -24.26 29.59
C LEU A 8 5.21 -23.16 28.63
N VAL A 9 5.96 -22.25 29.28
CA VAL A 9 7.12 -21.39 28.88
C VAL A 9 6.95 -20.33 27.79
N ASP A 10 7.50 -19.12 27.89
CA ASP A 10 8.00 -18.25 28.96
C ASP A 10 8.24 -16.87 28.30
N GLU A 11 8.26 -15.81 29.11
CA GLU A 11 9.08 -14.61 28.90
C GLU A 11 9.07 -13.86 27.54
N HIS A 12 7.93 -13.28 27.16
CA HIS A 12 7.97 -11.95 26.54
C HIS A 12 7.17 -11.01 27.42
N ALA A 13 7.89 -10.08 28.04
CA ALA A 13 7.32 -8.95 28.76
C ALA A 13 6.06 -8.48 28.05
N ALA A 14 4.98 -8.30 28.82
CA ALA A 14 3.83 -7.56 28.36
C ALA A 14 4.32 -6.17 27.93
N VAL A 15 4.67 -6.05 26.65
CA VAL A 15 4.70 -4.77 25.96
C VAL A 15 3.29 -4.28 26.18
N ASN A 16 3.17 -3.24 26.99
CA ASN A 16 1.94 -2.49 27.07
C ASN A 16 1.72 -1.97 25.65
N GLU A 17 1.02 -2.76 24.82
CA GLU A 17 0.65 -2.40 23.47
C GLU A 17 -0.31 -1.23 23.59
N ALA A 18 0.23 -0.03 23.74
CA ALA A 18 -0.37 1.11 23.11
C ALA A 18 -0.47 0.72 21.63
N ALA A 19 -1.63 0.20 21.23
CA ALA A 19 -1.90 -0.20 19.86
C ALA A 19 -1.40 0.91 18.95
N LEU A 20 -0.37 0.61 18.14
CA LEU A 20 0.20 1.59 17.23
C LEU A 20 -0.91 2.04 16.29
N CYS A 21 -1.32 3.30 16.43
CA CYS A 21 -2.36 3.88 15.60
C CYS A 21 -1.74 4.31 14.27
N TYR A 22 -2.05 3.57 13.20
CA TYR A 22 -1.70 3.94 11.83
C TYR A 22 -2.95 4.50 11.13
N PRO A 23 -3.15 5.83 11.10
CA PRO A 23 -4.35 6.44 10.51
C PRO A 23 -4.44 6.30 8.99
N ALA A 24 -3.30 6.09 8.31
CA ALA A 24 -3.24 5.90 6.86
C ALA A 24 -2.00 5.10 6.44
N MET A 25 -2.07 4.49 5.26
CA MET A 25 -0.94 3.82 4.62
C MET A 25 -0.82 4.25 3.16
N PHE A 26 0.34 4.79 2.79
CA PHE A 26 0.68 5.13 1.41
C PHE A 26 1.68 4.12 0.87
N ILE A 27 1.37 3.56 -0.30
CA ILE A 27 2.15 2.48 -0.90
C ILE A 27 2.74 2.96 -2.21
N PHE A 28 4.01 2.63 -2.43
CA PHE A 28 4.77 2.90 -3.65
C PHE A 28 5.41 1.58 -4.07
N GLY A 29 5.69 1.38 -5.35
CA GLY A 29 6.28 0.12 -5.78
C GLY A 29 5.91 -0.29 -7.18
N ASP A 30 6.07 -1.57 -7.43
CA ASP A 30 5.80 -2.22 -8.70
C ASP A 30 4.59 -3.18 -8.60
N SER A 31 4.56 -4.21 -9.45
CA SER A 31 3.50 -5.23 -9.48
C SER A 31 3.31 -5.98 -8.16
N LEU A 32 4.33 -6.06 -7.30
CA LEU A 32 4.24 -6.74 -6.00
C LEU A 32 3.37 -5.97 -5.00
N SER A 33 3.18 -4.68 -5.24
CA SER A 33 2.34 -3.82 -4.41
C SER A 33 1.16 -3.22 -5.16
N ASP A 34 1.13 -3.23 -6.49
CA ASP A 34 0.07 -2.65 -7.31
C ASP A 34 -1.29 -3.37 -7.18
N THR A 35 -2.27 -2.66 -6.60
CA THR A 35 -3.63 -3.15 -6.39
C THR A 35 -4.63 -2.80 -7.50
N GLY A 36 -4.16 -2.30 -8.65
CA GLY A 36 -5.01 -2.06 -9.83
C GLY A 36 -4.61 -0.89 -10.72
N ASN A 37 -3.59 -0.11 -10.38
CA ASN A 37 -3.12 1.00 -11.21
C ASN A 37 -2.67 0.51 -12.58
N GLY A 38 -1.94 -0.61 -12.65
CA GLY A 38 -1.47 -1.21 -13.91
C GLY A 38 -2.60 -1.40 -14.92
N ALA A 39 -3.75 -1.92 -14.51
CA ALA A 39 -4.93 -2.08 -15.36
C ALA A 39 -5.52 -0.73 -15.84
N LEU A 40 -5.42 0.30 -15.02
CA LEU A 40 -5.96 1.65 -15.27
C LEU A 40 -5.04 2.52 -16.15
N THR A 41 -3.76 2.16 -16.30
CA THR A 41 -2.82 2.87 -17.21
C THR A 41 -3.18 2.76 -18.69
N GLY A 42 -4.02 1.80 -19.07
CA GLY A 42 -4.31 1.47 -20.47
C GLY A 42 -3.24 0.63 -21.16
N ASN A 43 -2.15 0.28 -20.47
CA ASN A 43 -1.10 -0.59 -21.00
C ASN A 43 -1.63 -2.02 -21.23
N LEU A 44 -1.57 -2.50 -22.48
CA LEU A 44 -2.08 -3.81 -22.86
C LEU A 44 -1.36 -4.97 -22.15
N LEU A 45 -0.09 -4.79 -21.75
CA LEU A 45 0.64 -5.80 -20.99
C LEU A 45 0.01 -6.03 -19.62
N PHE A 46 -0.46 -4.97 -18.97
CA PHE A 46 -1.03 -5.06 -17.62
C PHE A 46 -2.51 -5.41 -17.62
N LYS A 47 -3.24 -5.23 -18.73
CA LYS A 47 -4.62 -5.74 -18.86
C LYS A 47 -4.75 -7.24 -18.57
N LYS A 48 -3.67 -8.02 -18.67
CA LYS A 48 -3.71 -9.45 -18.28
C LYS A 48 -4.16 -9.66 -16.84
N MET A 49 -3.91 -8.71 -15.93
CA MET A 49 -4.33 -8.79 -14.52
C MET A 49 -5.85 -8.69 -14.32
N THR A 50 -6.59 -8.31 -15.37
CA THR A 50 -8.06 -8.29 -15.36
C THR A 50 -8.65 -9.61 -15.89
N ASN A 51 -7.81 -10.64 -16.09
CA ASN A 51 -8.22 -11.97 -16.52
C ASN A 51 -7.80 -13.02 -15.48
N ARG A 52 -8.32 -14.24 -15.59
CA ARG A 52 -7.80 -15.38 -14.81
C ARG A 52 -6.34 -15.68 -15.20
N PRO A 53 -5.49 -16.18 -14.28
CA PRO A 53 -5.81 -16.65 -12.91
C PRO A 53 -5.79 -15.55 -11.84
N TYR A 54 -5.62 -14.28 -12.20
CA TYR A 54 -5.51 -13.21 -11.21
C TYR A 54 -6.82 -13.07 -10.41
N GLY A 55 -6.71 -13.04 -9.07
CA GLY A 55 -7.84 -13.03 -8.14
C GLY A 55 -8.69 -14.31 -8.07
N GLU A 56 -8.25 -15.44 -8.64
CA GLU A 56 -8.98 -16.72 -8.61
C GLU A 56 -9.19 -17.27 -7.19
N THR A 57 -8.20 -17.16 -6.30
CA THR A 57 -8.31 -17.60 -4.89
C THR A 57 -9.11 -16.58 -4.07
N VAL A 58 -8.77 -15.30 -4.19
CA VAL A 58 -9.46 -14.19 -3.51
C VAL A 58 -9.48 -12.97 -4.43
N PRO A 59 -10.64 -12.41 -4.79
CA PRO A 59 -12.00 -12.70 -4.32
C PRO A 59 -12.78 -13.74 -5.15
N GLY A 60 -12.13 -14.55 -5.98
CA GLY A 60 -12.80 -15.47 -6.92
C GLY A 60 -13.05 -14.88 -8.32
N GLN A 61 -12.53 -13.68 -8.58
CA GLN A 61 -12.62 -12.96 -9.84
C GLN A 61 -11.42 -12.01 -10.00
N PRO A 62 -11.09 -11.58 -11.23
CA PRO A 62 -10.00 -10.64 -11.46
C PRO A 62 -10.08 -9.39 -10.58
N SER A 63 -9.07 -9.23 -9.73
CA SER A 63 -9.02 -8.20 -8.69
C SER A 63 -8.20 -6.98 -9.09
N GLY A 64 -7.51 -7.04 -10.23
CA GLY A 64 -6.53 -6.03 -10.60
C GLY A 64 -5.22 -6.12 -9.81
N ARG A 65 -4.89 -7.27 -9.19
CA ARG A 65 -3.59 -7.54 -8.56
C ARG A 65 -2.78 -8.52 -9.42
N PHE A 66 -1.45 -8.39 -9.44
CA PHE A 66 -0.56 -9.40 -10.04
C PHE A 66 -0.39 -10.64 -9.14
N SER A 67 -1.50 -11.17 -8.64
CA SER A 67 -1.59 -12.39 -7.82
C SER A 67 -2.94 -13.08 -8.06
N ASP A 68 -3.02 -14.39 -7.81
CA ASP A 68 -4.27 -15.14 -7.69
C ASP A 68 -5.12 -14.74 -6.46
N GLY A 69 -4.56 -13.93 -5.57
CA GLY A 69 -5.21 -13.45 -4.37
C GLY A 69 -4.83 -12.03 -3.99
N LEU A 70 -4.56 -11.86 -2.70
CA LEU A 70 -4.14 -10.61 -2.09
C LEU A 70 -2.61 -10.46 -2.14
N LEU A 71 -2.14 -9.23 -2.22
CA LEU A 71 -0.73 -8.87 -2.15
C LEU A 71 -0.28 -8.69 -0.69
N LEU A 72 1.04 -8.66 -0.45
CA LEU A 72 1.59 -8.41 0.89
C LEU A 72 1.01 -7.13 1.53
N VAL A 73 0.84 -6.07 0.75
CA VAL A 73 0.28 -4.79 1.20
C VAL A 73 -1.18 -4.89 1.68
N ASP A 74 -1.95 -5.84 1.17
CA ASP A 74 -3.32 -6.09 1.64
C ASP A 74 -3.31 -6.74 3.03
N PHE A 75 -2.38 -7.67 3.26
CA PHE A 75 -2.21 -8.30 4.58
C PHE A 75 -1.71 -7.28 5.61
N LEU A 76 -0.79 -6.40 5.22
CA LEU A 76 -0.33 -5.31 6.08
C LEU A 76 -1.49 -4.37 6.44
N ALA A 77 -2.30 -3.94 5.47
CA ALA A 77 -3.47 -3.11 5.72
C ALA A 77 -4.43 -3.75 6.73
N ARG A 78 -4.72 -5.05 6.57
CA ARG A 78 -5.57 -5.80 7.50
C ARG A 78 -4.98 -5.86 8.91
N GLN A 79 -3.68 -6.09 9.01
CA GLN A 79 -2.99 -6.20 10.29
C GLN A 79 -3.00 -4.89 11.08
N ILE A 80 -2.95 -3.74 10.39
CA ILE A 80 -3.00 -2.40 11.00
C ILE A 80 -4.42 -1.80 11.05
N GLY A 81 -5.45 -2.58 10.71
CA GLY A 81 -6.85 -2.17 10.80
C GLY A 81 -7.31 -1.16 9.75
N LEU A 82 -6.60 -1.04 8.61
CA LEU A 82 -6.98 -0.17 7.51
C LEU A 82 -7.77 -0.92 6.41
N PRO A 83 -8.58 -0.21 5.61
CA PRO A 83 -9.20 -0.77 4.41
C PRO A 83 -8.15 -1.31 3.43
N LEU A 84 -8.54 -2.26 2.58
CA LEU A 84 -7.66 -2.75 1.53
C LEU A 84 -7.21 -1.59 0.62
N PRO A 85 -5.91 -1.49 0.29
CA PRO A 85 -5.39 -0.38 -0.48
C PRO A 85 -6.07 -0.24 -1.84
N LYS A 86 -6.43 1.00 -2.18
CA LYS A 86 -7.05 1.34 -3.45
C LYS A 86 -6.03 2.02 -4.38
N PRO A 87 -6.08 1.73 -5.69
CA PRO A 87 -5.17 2.33 -6.66
C PRO A 87 -5.44 3.84 -6.82
N TYR A 88 -4.39 4.67 -6.86
CA TYR A 88 -4.53 6.13 -6.98
C TYR A 88 -5.18 6.58 -8.30
N LEU A 89 -5.08 5.77 -9.36
CA LEU A 89 -5.73 6.03 -10.66
C LEU A 89 -7.24 5.78 -10.65
N ASP A 90 -7.78 5.10 -9.63
CA ASP A 90 -9.21 4.93 -9.47
C ASP A 90 -9.82 6.22 -8.90
N ARG A 91 -10.75 6.81 -9.66
CA ARG A 91 -11.43 8.06 -9.30
C ARG A 91 -12.30 7.96 -8.05
N SER A 92 -12.64 6.73 -7.64
CA SER A 92 -13.40 6.45 -6.42
C SER A 92 -12.51 6.28 -5.18
N SER A 93 -11.19 6.32 -5.34
CA SER A 93 -10.24 6.16 -4.24
C SER A 93 -10.34 7.29 -3.23
N ASP A 94 -10.49 6.89 -1.96
CA ASP A 94 -10.50 7.78 -0.81
C ASP A 94 -9.13 7.76 -0.12
N TYR A 95 -8.49 8.92 -0.06
CA TYR A 95 -7.13 9.06 0.45
C TYR A 95 -7.12 9.21 1.99
N ARG A 96 -8.29 9.18 2.67
CA ARG A 96 -8.41 9.29 4.14
C ARG A 96 -7.63 8.24 4.90
N ALA A 97 -7.67 7.00 4.42
CA ALA A 97 -6.91 5.88 4.98
C ALA A 97 -5.59 5.62 4.22
N GLY A 98 -5.17 6.58 3.39
CA GLY A 98 -4.06 6.44 2.45
C GLY A 98 -4.50 5.88 1.10
N VAL A 99 -3.54 5.69 0.21
CA VAL A 99 -3.77 5.23 -1.17
C VAL A 99 -2.55 4.48 -1.69
N ASN A 100 -2.74 3.68 -2.73
CA ASN A 100 -1.66 2.96 -3.38
C ASN A 100 -1.23 3.63 -4.68
N TYR A 101 -0.01 4.17 -4.70
CA TYR A 101 0.64 4.77 -5.86
C TYR A 101 1.42 3.77 -6.72
N ALA A 102 1.69 2.55 -6.22
CA ALA A 102 2.47 1.55 -6.93
C ALA A 102 1.87 1.23 -8.31
N VAL A 103 2.70 1.24 -9.35
CA VAL A 103 2.30 0.85 -10.71
C VAL A 103 3.13 -0.34 -11.18
N SER A 104 2.45 -1.33 -11.73
CA SER A 104 3.11 -2.51 -12.28
C SER A 104 4.20 -2.15 -13.28
N GLY A 105 5.37 -2.77 -13.12
CA GLY A 105 6.56 -2.49 -13.93
C GLY A 105 7.30 -1.19 -13.57
N SER A 106 6.87 -0.43 -12.57
CA SER A 106 7.61 0.71 -12.04
C SER A 106 9.02 0.30 -11.65
N THR A 107 9.96 1.22 -11.82
CA THR A 107 11.37 1.01 -11.51
C THR A 107 11.85 2.06 -10.54
N ALA A 108 12.92 1.76 -9.79
CA ALA A 108 13.50 2.72 -8.85
C ALA A 108 14.11 3.93 -9.55
N GLN A 109 14.64 3.73 -10.77
CA GLN A 109 15.30 4.75 -11.57
C GLN A 109 14.37 5.30 -12.65
N ASP A 110 14.67 6.50 -13.14
CA ASP A 110 13.89 7.08 -14.23
C ASP A 110 14.15 6.39 -15.57
N VAL A 111 13.26 6.69 -16.54
CA VAL A 111 13.30 6.11 -17.88
C VAL A 111 14.58 6.49 -18.63
N GLU A 112 15.16 7.66 -18.38
CA GLU A 112 16.34 8.14 -19.10
C GLU A 112 17.59 7.39 -18.63
N TYR A 113 17.73 7.18 -17.32
CA TYR A 113 18.75 6.32 -16.74
C TYR A 113 18.66 4.91 -17.31
N LEU A 114 17.47 4.30 -17.34
CA LEU A 114 17.32 2.95 -17.89
C LEU A 114 17.65 2.88 -19.39
N ARG A 115 17.28 3.88 -20.17
CA ARG A 115 17.63 3.96 -21.60
C ARG A 115 19.13 4.10 -21.81
N SER A 116 19.83 4.84 -20.95
CA SER A 116 21.30 4.93 -20.99
C SER A 116 21.98 3.57 -20.78
N MET A 117 21.31 2.67 -20.06
CA MET A 117 21.72 1.27 -19.84
C MET A 117 21.16 0.29 -20.89
N LEU A 118 20.55 0.79 -21.97
CA LEU A 118 19.90 -0.01 -23.02
C LEU A 118 18.72 -0.87 -22.53
N ILE A 119 18.07 -0.46 -21.45
CA ILE A 119 16.88 -1.10 -20.88
C ILE A 119 15.63 -0.32 -21.32
N THR A 120 14.64 -1.01 -21.88
CA THR A 120 13.33 -0.43 -22.21
C THR A 120 12.35 -0.71 -21.08
N PRO A 121 11.93 0.29 -20.29
CA PRO A 121 10.99 0.07 -19.19
C PRO A 121 9.60 -0.29 -19.72
N LEU A 122 8.89 -1.15 -18.99
CA LEU A 122 7.56 -1.65 -19.36
C LEU A 122 6.46 -0.61 -19.18
N THR A 123 6.72 0.43 -18.39
CA THR A 123 5.78 1.48 -18.03
C THR A 123 6.50 2.81 -17.88
N ARG A 124 5.72 3.90 -17.89
CA ARG A 124 6.24 5.26 -17.68
C ARG A 124 6.28 5.71 -16.23
N PRO A 125 5.28 5.45 -15.36
CA PRO A 125 5.48 5.69 -13.94
C PRO A 125 6.65 4.86 -13.42
N TYR A 126 7.52 5.53 -12.68
CA TYR A 126 8.60 4.97 -11.87
C TYR A 126 8.47 5.54 -10.47
N ILE A 127 9.19 4.99 -9.50
CA ILE A 127 9.04 5.36 -8.09
C ILE A 127 9.13 6.89 -7.87
N PRO A 128 10.07 7.63 -8.50
CA PRO A 128 10.06 9.09 -8.44
C PRO A 128 8.74 9.75 -8.90
N THR A 129 8.10 9.30 -9.98
CA THR A 129 6.79 9.85 -10.39
C THR A 129 5.69 9.57 -9.37
N GLU A 130 5.69 8.37 -8.77
CA GLU A 130 4.75 8.01 -7.70
C GLU A 130 4.93 8.93 -6.48
N LEU A 131 6.17 9.22 -6.11
CA LEU A 131 6.52 10.17 -5.04
C LEU A 131 6.12 11.61 -5.39
N GLU A 132 6.34 12.06 -6.63
CA GLU A 132 5.90 13.39 -7.07
C GLU A 132 4.38 13.56 -6.93
N ILE A 133 3.60 12.55 -7.33
CA ILE A 133 2.14 12.58 -7.19
C ILE A 133 1.75 12.63 -5.71
N PHE A 134 2.41 11.85 -4.86
CA PHE A 134 2.19 11.91 -3.42
C PHE A 134 2.54 13.29 -2.84
N PHE A 135 3.68 13.87 -3.21
CA PHE A 135 4.09 15.20 -2.76
C PHE A 135 3.15 16.30 -3.23
N MET A 136 2.64 16.21 -4.45
CA MET A 136 1.58 17.08 -4.95
C MET A 136 0.33 16.96 -4.08
N TRP A 137 -0.06 15.74 -3.72
CA TRP A 137 -1.23 15.49 -2.87
C TRP A 137 -1.05 16.03 -1.44
N VAL A 138 0.08 15.78 -0.77
CA VAL A 138 0.31 16.28 0.60
C VAL A 138 0.53 17.79 0.68
N SER A 139 0.90 18.42 -0.43
CA SER A 139 1.10 19.87 -0.51
C SER A 139 -0.19 20.66 -0.76
N LEU A 140 -1.33 19.97 -0.94
CA LEU A 140 -2.62 20.66 -1.10
C LEU A 140 -2.98 21.42 0.19
N PRO A 141 -3.71 22.55 0.09
CA PRO A 141 -4.01 23.39 1.25
C PRO A 141 -4.66 22.60 2.40
N LEU A 142 -4.23 22.89 3.64
CA LEU A 142 -4.63 22.21 4.89
C LEU A 142 -6.15 22.05 5.11
N GLY A 143 -6.99 22.79 4.40
CA GLY A 143 -8.44 22.62 4.39
C GLY A 143 -8.92 21.29 3.82
N VAL A 144 -8.14 20.66 2.93
CA VAL A 144 -8.47 19.36 2.32
C VAL A 144 -8.13 18.19 3.26
N HIS A 145 -7.16 18.35 4.17
CA HIS A 145 -6.61 17.26 5.01
C HIS A 145 -7.03 17.32 6.49
N ARG A 146 -7.87 18.29 6.88
CA ARG A 146 -8.09 18.68 8.30
C ARG A 146 -8.76 17.63 9.19
N HIS A 147 -9.33 16.58 8.60
CA HIS A 147 -10.04 15.50 9.31
C HIS A 147 -9.38 14.12 9.20
N TYR A 148 -8.14 14.03 8.69
CA TYR A 148 -7.54 12.77 8.23
C TYR A 148 -6.72 12.04 9.31
N TRP A 149 -6.41 12.70 10.44
CA TRP A 149 -5.35 12.26 11.36
C TRP A 149 -5.75 12.24 12.84
N GLN A 150 -7.03 12.00 13.15
CA GLN A 150 -7.46 11.92 14.54
C GLN A 150 -7.44 10.46 15.02
N CYS A 151 -6.28 10.05 15.56
CA CYS A 151 -6.24 8.95 16.50
C CYS A 151 -6.96 9.39 17.78
N SER A 152 -8.12 8.80 18.07
CA SER A 152 -8.78 8.97 19.36
C SER A 152 -7.84 8.50 20.48
N HIS A 153 -7.30 9.47 21.24
CA HIS A 153 -6.65 9.37 22.55
C HIS A 153 -5.96 8.04 22.91
N GLN A 154 -4.65 7.87 22.61
CA GLN A 154 -3.70 7.09 23.45
C GLN A 154 -2.24 6.97 22.96
N VAL A 155 -1.73 7.80 22.04
CA VAL A 155 -0.30 7.71 21.64
C VAL A 155 0.52 8.89 22.23
N PRO A 156 1.59 8.62 23.02
CA PRO A 156 2.52 9.65 23.49
C PRO A 156 3.20 10.35 22.30
N LYS A 157 3.38 11.68 22.41
CA LYS A 157 3.87 12.58 21.34
C LYS A 157 5.35 12.38 20.91
N THR A 158 5.98 11.23 21.18
CA THR A 158 7.44 11.08 21.10
C THR A 158 7.99 10.22 19.96
N THR A 159 7.16 9.61 19.11
CA THR A 159 7.63 8.77 17.99
C THR A 159 7.34 9.38 16.63
N ALA A 160 8.04 10.48 16.31
CA ALA A 160 8.30 10.85 14.93
C ALA A 160 9.54 10.06 14.44
N ALA A 161 9.34 8.80 14.04
CA ALA A 161 10.37 8.09 13.29
C ALA A 161 10.33 8.60 11.85
N ALA A 162 11.20 9.56 11.54
CA ALA A 162 11.48 9.94 10.16
C ALA A 162 12.22 8.78 9.50
N PHE A 163 11.56 8.08 8.57
CA PHE A 163 12.24 7.19 7.64
C PHE A 163 13.04 8.06 6.68
N ARG A 164 14.36 8.13 6.88
CA ARG A 164 15.30 8.60 5.85
C ARG A 164 15.75 7.36 5.09
N ILE A 165 15.50 7.36 3.78
CA ILE A 165 16.10 6.40 2.83
C ILE A 165 17.56 6.82 2.63
#